data_AF-A0A1U8ZQM2-F1
#
_entry.id   AF-A0A1U8ZQM2-F1
#
_cell.length_a   1.000
_cell.length_b   1.000
_cell.length_c   1.000
_cell.angle_alpha   90.00
_cell.angle_beta   90.00
_cell.angle_gamma   90.00
#
_symmetry.space_group_name_H-M   'P 1'
#
loop_
_entity.id
_entity.type
_entity.pdbx_description
1 polymer ?
#
loop_
_entity_poly.entity_id
_entity_poly.type
_entity_poly.pdbx_seq_one_letter_code
_entity_poly.pdbx_strand_id
1 'polypeptide(L)'
;VWGKTASKIYGPTAGVDFKDNQLRFSLLCQAALVAPRVLNLNSSKYFSGPYGEEVVFIANDWHTALLPCYLKGIYKPKGIYKTAK
;
A
#
# COMPACT_ATOMS: atom_id res chain seq x y z
N VAL A 1 -10.34 -13.92 -14.10
CA VAL A 1 -10.61 -14.47 -12.75
C VAL A 1 -11.60 -13.54 -12.07
N TRP A 2 -12.85 -13.99 -11.88
CA TRP A 2 -13.93 -13.18 -11.30
C TRP A 2 -14.00 -13.51 -9.80
N GLY A 3 -13.67 -12.56 -8.93
CA GLY A 3 -13.75 -12.75 -7.47
C GLY A 3 -15.20 -12.70 -6.97
N LYS A 4 -15.41 -12.86 -5.65
CA LYS A 4 -16.73 -12.64 -5.01
C LYS A 4 -17.31 -11.26 -5.31
N THR A 5 -16.45 -10.27 -5.54
CA THR A 5 -16.80 -8.88 -5.88
C THR A 5 -16.88 -8.62 -7.38
N ALA A 6 -16.80 -9.64 -8.24
CA ALA A 6 -16.86 -9.43 -9.67
C ALA A 6 -15.78 -8.47 -10.20
N SER A 7 -16.08 -7.78 -11.30
CA SER A 7 -15.33 -6.61 -11.79
C SER A 7 -15.65 -5.31 -11.06
N LYS A 8 -16.31 -5.37 -9.88
CA LYS A 8 -16.89 -4.22 -9.15
C LYS A 8 -16.00 -3.77 -7.98
N ILE A 9 -14.71 -3.58 -8.23
CA ILE A 9 -13.73 -3.25 -7.18
C ILE A 9 -13.86 -1.79 -6.72
N TYR A 10 -14.12 -0.90 -7.69
CA TYR A 10 -14.17 0.55 -7.50
C TYR A 10 -15.59 1.10 -7.38
N GLY A 11 -16.60 0.30 -7.72
CA GLY A 11 -17.98 0.75 -7.71
C GLY A 11 -18.97 -0.36 -8.04
N PRO A 12 -20.27 -0.18 -7.73
CA PRO A 12 -21.30 -1.18 -7.96
C PRO A 12 -21.57 -1.43 -9.46
N THR A 13 -21.25 -0.46 -10.32
CA THR A 13 -21.39 -0.50 -11.77
C THR A 13 -20.32 0.39 -12.42
N ALA A 14 -20.04 0.19 -13.70
CA ALA A 14 -19.12 1.07 -14.44
C ALA A 14 -19.64 2.52 -14.44
N GLY A 15 -18.74 3.49 -14.24
CA GLY A 15 -19.06 4.92 -14.19
C GLY A 15 -19.65 5.41 -12.87
N VAL A 16 -19.86 4.54 -11.89
CA VAL A 16 -20.34 4.91 -10.55
C VAL A 16 -19.39 4.35 -9.50
N ASP A 17 -18.68 5.22 -8.80
CA ASP A 17 -17.71 4.83 -7.78
C ASP A 17 -18.36 4.66 -6.40
N PHE A 18 -17.74 3.84 -5.55
CA PHE A 18 -18.10 3.82 -4.13
C PHE A 18 -17.67 5.12 -3.44
N LYS A 19 -18.54 5.67 -2.59
CA LYS A 19 -18.28 6.92 -1.86
C LYS A 19 -17.08 6.83 -0.92
N ASP A 20 -16.74 5.63 -0.47
CA ASP A 20 -15.65 5.39 0.48
C ASP A 20 -14.29 5.14 -0.20
N ASN A 21 -14.21 5.16 -1.54
CA ASN A 21 -12.97 4.92 -2.28
C ASN A 21 -11.81 5.81 -1.80
N GLN A 22 -12.07 7.10 -1.55
CA GLN A 22 -11.05 8.03 -1.05
C GLN A 22 -10.42 7.53 0.26
N LEU A 23 -11.26 7.10 1.20
CA LEU A 23 -10.80 6.56 2.48
C LEU A 23 -10.11 5.20 2.29
N ARG A 24 -10.68 4.31 1.47
CA ARG A 24 -10.13 2.97 1.19
C ARG A 24 -8.71 3.06 0.64
N PHE A 25 -8.47 3.94 -0.33
CA PHE A 25 -7.16 4.07 -0.96
C PHE A 25 -6.16 4.85 -0.12
N SER A 26 -6.61 5.82 0.68
CA SER A 26 -5.77 6.43 1.71
C SER A 26 -5.32 5.38 2.74
N LEU A 27 -6.24 4.54 3.22
CA LEU A 27 -5.95 3.46 4.16
C LEU A 27 -4.99 2.43 3.55
N LEU A 28 -5.23 2.03 2.29
CA LEU A 28 -4.34 1.14 1.55
C LEU A 28 -2.90 1.69 1.49
N CYS A 29 -2.73 2.96 1.13
CA CYS A 29 -1.40 3.58 1.05
C CYS A 29 -0.69 3.61 2.41
N GLN A 30 -1.41 3.96 3.48
CA GLN A 30 -0.84 3.99 4.83
C GLN A 30 -0.49 2.59 5.34
N ALA A 31 -1.37 1.61 5.11
CA ALA A 31 -1.10 0.22 5.48
C ALA A 31 0.08 -0.36 4.70
N ALA A 32 0.22 -0.03 3.41
CA ALA A 32 1.36 -0.43 2.59
C ALA A 32 2.69 0.11 3.12
N LEU A 33 2.71 1.29 3.75
CA LEU A 33 3.89 1.84 4.43
C LEU A 33 4.15 1.23 5.80
N VAL A 34 3.20 0.50 6.40
CA VAL A 34 3.42 -0.19 7.68
C VAL A 34 3.89 -1.63 7.44
N ALA A 35 3.38 -2.26 6.39
CA ALA A 35 3.59 -3.68 6.10
C ALA A 35 5.07 -4.13 6.09
N PRO A 36 6.02 -3.43 5.43
CA PRO A 36 7.42 -3.88 5.37
C PRO A 36 8.10 -3.98 6.74
N ARG A 37 7.67 -3.18 7.72
CA ARG A 37 8.26 -3.15 9.05
C ARG A 37 7.59 -4.12 10.02
N VAL A 38 6.30 -4.37 9.85
CA VAL A 38 5.48 -5.11 10.83
C VAL A 38 5.24 -6.56 10.42
N LEU A 39 5.08 -6.84 9.13
CA LEU A 39 4.77 -8.19 8.67
C LEU A 39 6.04 -9.03 8.60
N ASN A 40 6.06 -10.10 9.38
CA ASN A 40 7.15 -11.07 9.37
C ASN A 40 6.85 -12.17 8.35
N LEU A 41 7.63 -12.26 7.27
CA LEU A 41 7.39 -13.21 6.18
C LEU A 41 8.29 -14.42 6.35
N ASN A 42 7.69 -15.54 6.76
CA ASN A 42 8.42 -16.76 7.14
C ASN A 42 8.10 -17.97 6.25
N SER A 43 7.46 -17.75 5.10
CA SER A 43 7.04 -18.82 4.18
C SER A 43 8.14 -19.26 3.20
N SER A 44 9.30 -18.60 3.21
CA SER A 44 10.42 -18.88 2.30
C SER A 44 11.57 -19.55 3.03
N LYS A 45 12.24 -20.52 2.39
CA LYS A 45 13.50 -21.11 2.89
C LYS A 45 14.65 -20.08 2.94
N TYR A 46 14.59 -19.08 2.07
CA TYR A 46 15.69 -18.13 1.87
C TYR A 46 15.45 -16.77 2.56
N PHE A 47 14.29 -16.57 3.16
CA PHE A 47 13.93 -15.33 3.81
C PHE A 47 12.98 -15.58 4.98
N SER A 48 13.33 -15.01 6.14
CA SER A 48 12.51 -14.98 7.34
C SER A 48 12.76 -13.64 8.01
N GLY A 49 11.70 -12.88 8.29
CA GLY A 49 11.82 -11.54 8.83
C GLY A 49 10.85 -10.54 8.21
N PRO A 50 10.79 -9.32 8.76
CA PRO A 50 10.24 -8.17 8.06
C PRO A 50 11.17 -7.74 6.91
N TYR A 51 10.60 -7.11 5.88
CA TYR A 51 11.40 -6.46 4.83
C TYR A 51 12.27 -5.31 5.37
N GLY A 52 11.82 -4.66 6.44
CA GLY A 52 12.52 -3.53 7.03
C GLY A 52 12.26 -2.22 6.30
N GLU A 53 13.28 -1.35 6.27
CA GLU A 53 13.15 0.03 5.77
C GLU A 53 13.93 0.30 4.47
N GLU A 54 14.79 -0.62 4.05
CA GLU A 54 15.54 -0.52 2.78
C GLU A 54 14.74 -1.17 1.65
N VAL A 55 13.70 -0.48 1.21
CA VAL A 55 12.75 -0.98 0.20
C VAL A 55 12.50 0.06 -0.89
N VAL A 56 12.04 -0.40 -2.04
CA VAL A 56 11.54 0.44 -3.14
C VAL A 56 10.04 0.22 -3.27
N PHE A 57 9.26 1.29 -3.21
CA PHE A 57 7.81 1.25 -3.38
C PHE A 57 7.45 1.53 -4.84
N ILE A 58 6.84 0.56 -5.51
CA ILE A 58 6.27 0.74 -6.84
C ILE A 58 4.77 1.01 -6.68
N ALA A 59 4.40 2.29 -6.74
CA ALA A 59 3.01 2.73 -6.69
C ALA A 59 2.38 2.68 -8.09
N ASN A 60 1.39 1.80 -8.28
CA ASN A 60 0.68 1.63 -9.54
C ASN A 60 -0.68 2.34 -9.53
N ASP A 61 -0.87 3.24 -10.49
CA ASP A 61 -2.11 3.97 -10.75
C ASP A 61 -2.60 4.85 -9.56
N TRP A 62 -3.73 5.53 -9.75
CA TRP A 62 -4.24 6.54 -8.81
C TRP A 62 -4.59 5.99 -7.42
N HIS A 63 -4.97 4.71 -7.30
CA HIS A 63 -5.28 4.05 -6.04
C HIS A 63 -4.11 4.06 -5.04
N THR A 64 -2.87 4.21 -5.53
CA THR A 64 -1.67 4.24 -4.70
C THR A 64 -0.91 5.56 -4.80
N ALA A 65 -1.44 6.57 -5.50
CA ALA A 65 -0.77 7.84 -5.75
C ALA A 65 -0.44 8.65 -4.48
N LEU A 66 -1.15 8.40 -3.37
CA LEU A 66 -0.88 9.06 -2.08
C LEU A 66 0.29 8.44 -1.30
N LEU A 67 0.75 7.24 -1.66
CA LEU A 67 1.86 6.56 -0.99
C LEU A 67 3.14 7.42 -0.93
N PRO A 68 3.65 8.00 -2.04
CA PRO A 68 4.83 8.86 -2.00
C PRO A 68 4.61 10.13 -1.15
N CYS A 69 3.38 10.66 -1.09
CA CYS A 69 3.05 11.81 -0.26
C CYS A 69 3.16 11.47 1.24
N TYR A 70 2.60 10.33 1.68
CA TYR A 70 2.73 9.88 3.06
C TYR A 70 4.17 9.50 3.41
N LEU A 71 4.87 8.82 2.51
CA LEU A 71 6.27 8.44 2.68
C LEU A 71 7.14 9.67 2.94
N LYS A 72 7.05 10.69 2.08
CA LYS A 72 7.86 11.91 2.18
C LYS A 72 7.37 12.89 3.24
N GLY A 73 6.06 13.01 3.43
CA GLY A 73 5.46 14.00 4.34
C GLY A 73 5.39 13.56 5.80
N ILE A 74 5.35 12.25 6.07
CA ILE A 74 5.15 11.73 7.43
C ILE A 74 6.31 10.84 7.89
N TYR A 75 6.72 9.87 7.07
CA TYR A 75 7.67 8.83 7.51
C TYR A 75 9.13 9.30 7.47
N LYS A 76 9.58 9.85 6.33
CA LYS A 76 10.95 10.35 6.18
C LYS A 76 11.34 11.41 7.21
N PRO A 77 10.50 12.41 7.54
CA PRO A 77 10.79 13.38 8.60
C PRO A 77 10.93 12.77 10.00
N LYS A 78 10.28 11.63 10.25
CA LYS A 78 10.39 10.86 11.50
C LYS A 78 11.61 9.93 11.52
N GLY A 79 12.46 10.00 10.50
CA GLY A 79 13.64 9.15 10.37
C GLY A 79 13.32 7.70 9.98
N ILE A 80 12.11 7.43 9.50
CA ILE A 80 11.70 6.10 9.00
C ILE A 80 11.83 6.11 7.47
N TYR A 81 12.25 4.99 6.87
CA TYR A 81 12.41 4.87 5.41
C TYR A 81 13.38 5.89 4.82
N LYS A 82 14.48 6.18 5.53
CA LYS A 82 15.46 7.20 5.14
C LYS A 82 16.00 6.98 3.72
N THR A 83 16.29 5.73 3.36
CA THR A 83 16.88 5.34 2.08
C THR A 83 15.84 4.86 1.06
N ALA A 84 14.59 4.59 1.49
CA ALA A 84 13.56 4.05 0.62
C ALA A 84 13.24 4.97 -0.56
N LYS A 85 12.89 4.35 -1.69
CA LYS A 85 12.55 5.03 -2.95
C LYS A 85 11.09 4.88 -3.27
#